data_AF-A0AAW3ZJD4-F1
#
_entry.id   AF-A0AAW3ZJD4-F1
#
_cell.length_a   1.000
_cell.length_b   1.000
_cell.length_c   1.000
_cell.angle_alpha   90.00
_cell.angle_beta   90.00
_cell.angle_gamma   90.00
#
_symmetry.space_group_name_H-M   'P 1'
#
loop_
_entity.id
_entity.type
_entity.pdbx_description
1 polymer ?
#
loop_
_entity_poly.entity_id
_entity_poly.type
_entity_poly.pdbx_seq_one_letter_code
_entity_poly.pdbx_strand_id
1 'polypeptide(L)'
;MGHNVQTAGEPGAVTEPERPLGRVRKYGADDVDRVRFIKSAQSLGFSLQEVAQLLALEDGTHCDEAAAMAALRLADVRAKLDDLSRIESALARLLKQCRSTHGSVSCPLIASLRQTQPPAAP
;
A
#
# COMPACT_ATOMS: atom_id res chain seq x y z
N MET A 1 46.83 34.97 -50.61
CA MET A 1 47.70 33.86 -50.15
C MET A 1 47.43 33.62 -48.68
N GLY A 2 47.09 32.38 -48.31
CA GLY A 2 47.02 31.93 -46.91
C GLY A 2 45.63 31.48 -46.44
N HIS A 3 45.28 30.24 -46.76
CA HIS A 3 44.19 29.49 -46.13
C HIS A 3 44.62 28.99 -44.74
N ASN A 4 43.70 28.92 -43.77
CA ASN A 4 43.66 27.78 -42.84
C ASN A 4 42.21 27.53 -42.38
N VAL A 5 41.94 26.25 -42.15
CA VAL A 5 40.68 25.53 -42.19
C VAL A 5 40.42 24.84 -40.84
N GLN A 6 39.14 24.53 -40.57
CA GLN A 6 38.62 23.59 -39.55
C GLN A 6 38.79 23.96 -38.07
N THR A 7 37.90 23.62 -37.13
CA THR A 7 36.89 22.53 -37.04
C THR A 7 35.86 22.86 -35.94
N ALA A 8 34.69 22.22 -36.03
CA ALA A 8 33.52 22.35 -35.15
C ALA A 8 33.66 21.75 -33.74
N GLY A 9 32.80 22.20 -32.82
CA GLY A 9 32.52 21.60 -31.52
C GLY A 9 31.31 22.26 -30.83
N GLU A 10 30.19 21.56 -30.84
CA GLU A 10 28.80 21.81 -30.34
C GLU A 10 28.55 22.87 -29.23
N PRO A 11 27.48 23.71 -29.36
CA PRO A 11 26.93 24.49 -28.25
C PRO A 11 25.88 23.67 -27.49
N GLY A 12 26.24 23.15 -26.31
CA GLY A 12 25.31 22.39 -25.48
C GLY A 12 25.72 22.30 -24.02
N ALA A 13 26.38 23.32 -23.47
CA ALA A 13 26.64 23.38 -22.03
C ALA A 13 25.36 23.86 -21.31
N VAL A 14 24.52 22.91 -20.92
CA VAL A 14 23.53 23.12 -19.86
C VAL A 14 24.33 23.36 -18.59
N THR A 15 24.44 24.62 -18.19
CA THR A 15 24.88 25.00 -16.85
C THR A 15 23.80 24.48 -15.89
N GLU A 16 23.97 23.27 -15.37
CA GLU A 16 23.14 22.77 -14.28
C GLU A 16 23.37 23.69 -13.07
N PRO A 17 22.35 24.40 -12.57
CA PRO A 17 22.52 25.19 -11.36
C PRO A 17 22.78 24.24 -10.19
N GLU A 18 23.77 24.60 -9.36
CA GLU A 18 24.10 23.92 -8.11
C GLU A 18 22.83 23.58 -7.32
N ARG A 19 22.51 22.30 -7.20
CA ARG A 19 21.52 21.82 -6.24
C ARG A 19 21.99 22.25 -4.85
N PRO A 20 21.27 23.11 -4.12
CA PRO A 20 21.68 23.47 -2.78
C PRO A 20 21.73 22.21 -1.92
N LEU A 21 22.92 21.98 -1.37
CA LEU A 21 23.24 20.88 -0.47
C LEU A 21 22.21 20.79 0.66
N GLY A 22 21.58 19.62 0.74
CA GLY A 22 20.80 19.07 1.84
C GLY A 22 20.42 20.03 2.97
N ARG A 23 19.30 20.73 2.82
CA ARG A 23 18.57 21.25 3.98
C ARG A 23 17.95 20.05 4.71
N VAL A 24 18.71 19.44 5.63
CA VAL A 24 18.19 18.45 6.57
C VAL A 24 16.99 19.09 7.27
N ARG A 25 15.79 18.50 7.10
CA ARG A 25 14.61 18.92 7.86
C ARG A 25 14.91 18.61 9.33
N LYS A 26 15.14 19.65 10.13
CA LYS A 26 15.21 19.53 11.58
C LYS A 26 13.78 19.35 12.07
N TYR A 27 13.44 18.11 12.43
CA TYR A 27 12.18 17.76 13.08
C TYR A 27 12.36 18.00 14.58
N GLY A 28 11.47 18.78 15.19
CA GLY A 28 11.39 18.94 16.65
C GLY A 28 10.82 17.68 17.31
N ALA A 29 10.75 17.67 18.64
CA ALA A 29 10.12 16.56 19.38
C ALA A 29 8.64 16.36 18.95
N ASP A 30 7.93 17.47 18.72
CA ASP A 30 6.54 17.49 18.24
C ASP A 30 6.37 16.80 16.87
N ASP A 31 7.29 17.06 15.94
CA ASP A 31 7.31 16.39 14.63
C ASP A 31 7.54 14.87 14.76
N VAL A 32 8.36 14.44 15.73
CA VAL A 32 8.63 13.02 15.97
C VAL A 32 7.39 12.32 16.52
N ASP A 33 6.68 12.94 17.46
CA ASP A 33 5.44 12.41 18.00
C ASP A 33 4.34 12.34 16.93
N ARG A 34 4.22 13.38 16.08
CA ARG A 34 3.31 13.37 14.93
C ARG A 34 3.62 12.25 13.94
N VAL A 35 4.90 12.02 13.61
CA VAL A 35 5.29 10.91 12.73
C VAL A 35 5.01 9.55 13.37
N ARG A 36 5.22 9.42 14.68
CA ARG A 36 4.88 8.20 15.43
C ARG A 36 3.38 7.93 15.41
N PHE A 37 2.57 8.97 15.60
CA PHE A 37 1.11 8.90 15.51
C PHE A 37 0.68 8.39 14.12
N ILE A 38 1.17 9.03 13.06
CA ILE A 38 0.84 8.67 11.68
C ILE A 38 1.19 7.21 11.40
N LYS A 39 2.39 6.77 11.77
CA LYS A 39 2.83 5.37 11.58
C LYS A 39 1.95 4.37 12.34
N SER A 40 1.55 4.73 13.56
CA SER A 40 0.70 3.87 14.40
C SER A 40 -0.69 3.71 13.78
N ALA A 41 -1.30 4.81 13.35
CA ALA A 41 -2.60 4.78 12.68
C ALA A 41 -2.56 4.05 11.33
N GLN A 42 -1.50 4.25 10.52
CA GLN A 42 -1.29 3.48 9.29
C GLN A 42 -1.16 1.98 9.54
N SER A 43 -0.53 1.58 10.66
CA SER A 43 -0.38 0.16 11.04
C SER A 43 -1.72 -0.48 11.41
N LEU A 44 -2.69 0.32 11.87
CA LEU A 44 -4.09 -0.10 12.08
C LEU A 44 -4.92 -0.07 10.80
N GLY A 45 -4.33 0.36 9.68
CA GLY A 45 -4.95 0.38 8.37
C GLY A 45 -5.75 1.65 8.06
N PHE A 46 -5.65 2.71 8.87
CA PHE A 46 -6.23 4.00 8.51
C PHE A 46 -5.53 4.57 7.28
N SER A 47 -6.31 5.12 6.34
CA SER A 47 -5.80 5.89 5.21
C SER A 47 -5.19 7.21 5.66
N LEU A 48 -4.33 7.82 4.83
CA LEU A 48 -3.74 9.13 5.14
C LEU A 48 -4.80 10.22 5.42
N GLN A 49 -5.96 10.13 4.77
CA GLN A 49 -7.08 11.05 5.01
C GLN A 49 -7.70 10.84 6.39
N GLU A 50 -7.90 9.59 6.82
CA GLU A 50 -8.38 9.27 8.16
C GLU A 50 -7.35 9.66 9.24
N VAL A 51 -6.06 9.41 8.99
CA VAL A 51 -5.01 9.85 9.91
C VAL A 51 -4.99 11.37 10.07
N ALA A 52 -5.19 12.12 8.98
CA ALA A 52 -5.29 13.58 9.06
C ALA A 52 -6.51 14.04 9.88
N GLN A 53 -7.64 13.34 9.79
CA GLN A 53 -8.81 13.59 10.62
C GLN A 53 -8.52 13.28 12.10
N LEU A 54 -7.90 12.14 12.40
CA LEU A 54 -7.54 11.79 13.79
C LEU A 54 -6.55 12.80 14.40
N LEU A 55 -5.59 13.31 13.63
CA LEU A 55 -4.68 14.38 14.06
C LEU A 55 -5.42 15.70 14.38
N ALA A 56 -6.56 15.96 13.74
CA ALA A 56 -7.37 17.15 14.03
C ALA A 56 -8.16 17.02 15.34
N LEU A 57 -8.30 15.80 15.87
CA LEU A 57 -9.02 15.46 17.11
C LEU A 57 -8.05 15.24 18.31
N GLU A 58 -6.77 15.53 18.12
CA GLU A 58 -5.69 15.22 19.09
C GLU A 58 -5.73 16.10 20.35
N ASP A 59 -6.52 17.17 20.35
CA ASP A 59 -6.78 18.02 21.52
C ASP A 59 -7.62 17.31 22.62
N GLY A 60 -8.09 16.08 22.34
CA GLY A 60 -8.67 15.17 23.32
C GLY A 60 -10.13 15.47 23.67
N THR A 61 -10.73 16.49 23.07
CA THR A 61 -12.13 16.87 23.29
C THR A 61 -13.12 16.04 22.45
N HIS A 62 -12.61 15.31 21.44
CA HIS A 62 -13.40 14.60 20.44
C HIS A 62 -13.22 13.06 20.48
N CYS A 63 -13.20 12.48 21.69
CA CYS A 63 -13.04 11.03 21.88
C CYS A 63 -14.10 10.20 21.13
N ASP A 64 -15.36 10.65 21.13
CA ASP A 64 -16.47 9.95 20.48
C ASP A 64 -16.29 9.90 18.94
N GLU A 65 -15.76 10.96 18.33
CA GLU A 65 -15.50 11.00 16.89
C GLU A 65 -14.35 10.06 16.50
N ALA A 66 -13.26 10.07 17.28
CA ALA A 66 -12.16 9.13 17.09
C ALA A 66 -12.61 7.67 17.26
N ALA A 67 -13.49 7.40 18.24
CA ALA A 67 -14.08 6.09 18.46
C ALA A 67 -14.97 5.65 17.29
N ALA A 68 -15.78 6.56 16.72
CA ALA A 68 -16.60 6.27 15.56
C ALA A 68 -15.75 5.90 14.33
N MET A 69 -14.66 6.62 14.08
CA MET A 69 -13.71 6.29 13.01
C MET A 69 -13.07 4.91 13.22
N ALA A 70 -12.66 4.60 14.45
CA ALA A 70 -12.10 3.29 14.77
C ALA A 70 -13.14 2.17 14.61
N ALA A 71 -14.40 2.41 14.94
CA ALA A 71 -15.48 1.45 14.77
C ALA A 71 -15.74 1.12 13.29
N LEU A 72 -15.73 2.14 12.41
CA LEU A 72 -15.83 1.94 10.96
C LEU A 72 -14.66 1.10 10.45
N ARG A 73 -13.43 1.47 10.82
CA ARG A 73 -12.24 0.73 10.41
C ARG A 73 -12.26 -0.72 10.89
N LEU A 74 -12.74 -0.96 12.11
CA LEU A 74 -12.90 -2.30 12.66
C LEU A 74 -13.94 -3.12 11.88
N ALA A 75 -15.01 -2.49 11.41
CA ALA A 75 -16.01 -3.15 10.57
C ALA A 75 -15.41 -3.61 9.23
N ASP A 76 -14.63 -2.75 8.56
CA ASP A 76 -13.92 -3.10 7.32
C ASP A 76 -12.94 -4.25 7.53
N VAL A 77 -12.15 -4.21 8.61
CA VAL A 77 -11.22 -5.29 8.95
C VAL A 77 -11.96 -6.61 9.16
N ARG A 78 -13.09 -6.60 9.89
CA ARG A 78 -13.91 -7.80 10.10
C ARG A 78 -14.50 -8.34 8.79
N ALA A 79 -14.98 -7.46 7.91
CA ALA A 79 -15.47 -7.86 6.60
C ALA A 79 -14.35 -8.51 5.76
N LYS A 80 -13.13 -7.94 5.79
CA LYS A 80 -11.99 -8.51 5.07
C LYS A 80 -11.55 -9.85 5.65
N LEU A 81 -11.62 -10.03 6.97
CA LEU A 81 -11.34 -11.31 7.61
C LEU A 81 -12.35 -12.40 7.20
N ASP A 82 -13.63 -12.07 7.10
CA ASP A 82 -14.66 -13.01 6.61
C ASP A 82 -14.37 -13.46 5.16
N ASP A 83 -14.08 -12.49 4.28
CA ASP A 83 -13.67 -12.75 2.90
C ASP A 83 -12.44 -13.67 2.82
N LEU A 84 -11.37 -13.33 3.57
CA LEU A 84 -10.15 -14.11 3.60
C LEU A 84 -10.38 -15.52 4.17
N SER A 85 -11.25 -15.67 5.18
CA SER A 85 -11.61 -16.99 5.73
C SER A 85 -12.35 -17.86 4.72
N ARG A 86 -13.24 -17.28 3.91
CA ARG A 86 -13.91 -18.00 2.81
C ARG A 86 -12.92 -18.46 1.75
N ILE A 87 -11.98 -17.59 1.36
CA ILE A 87 -10.92 -17.92 0.38
C ILE A 87 -10.05 -19.05 0.93
N GLU A 88 -9.60 -18.94 2.18
CA GLU A 88 -8.78 -19.94 2.85
C GLU A 88 -9.48 -21.30 2.92
N SER A 89 -10.75 -21.32 3.33
CA SER A 89 -11.58 -22.54 3.35
C SER A 89 -11.73 -23.18 1.96
N ALA A 90 -11.95 -22.38 0.92
CA ALA A 90 -12.05 -22.87 -0.45
C ALA A 90 -10.72 -23.50 -0.92
N LEU A 91 -9.60 -22.84 -0.68
CA LEU A 91 -8.27 -23.34 -1.01
C LEU A 91 -7.95 -24.63 -0.24
N ALA A 92 -8.23 -24.68 1.06
CA ALA A 92 -8.03 -25.86 1.89
C ALA A 92 -8.83 -27.07 1.37
N ARG A 93 -10.09 -26.85 0.98
CA ARG A 93 -10.94 -27.90 0.39
C ARG A 93 -10.38 -28.41 -0.93
N LEU A 94 -9.88 -27.54 -1.81
CA LEU A 94 -9.28 -27.94 -3.09
C LEU A 94 -7.98 -28.72 -2.88
N LEU A 95 -7.12 -28.28 -1.97
CA LEU A 95 -5.88 -28.99 -1.65
C LEU A 95 -6.15 -30.39 -1.08
N LYS A 96 -7.18 -30.54 -0.24
CA LYS A 96 -7.60 -31.86 0.26
C LYS A 96 -8.02 -32.78 -0.89
N GLN A 97 -8.83 -32.29 -1.83
CA GLN A 97 -9.25 -33.07 -3.00
C GLN A 97 -8.07 -33.48 -3.89
N CYS A 98 -7.12 -32.57 -4.13
CA CYS A 98 -5.90 -32.90 -4.87
C CYS A 98 -5.11 -34.03 -4.21
N ARG A 99 -4.93 -34.00 -2.88
CA ARG A 99 -4.21 -35.05 -2.14
C ARG A 99 -4.93 -36.40 -2.15
N SER A 100 -6.27 -36.39 -2.11
CA SER A 100 -7.07 -37.61 -2.16
C SER A 100 -7.13 -38.24 -3.55
N THR A 101 -6.75 -37.49 -4.58
CA THR A 101 -6.82 -37.95 -5.97
C THR A 101 -5.45 -38.43 -6.44
N HIS A 102 -5.09 -39.68 -6.13
CA HIS A 102 -3.89 -40.33 -6.65
C HIS A 102 -4.16 -40.94 -8.02
N GLY A 103 -3.41 -40.54 -9.05
CA GLY A 103 -3.46 -41.16 -10.39
C GLY A 103 -4.53 -40.62 -11.35
N SER A 104 -5.25 -39.54 -11.01
CA SER A 104 -6.18 -38.91 -11.96
C SER A 104 -5.46 -38.09 -13.04
N VAL A 105 -5.98 -38.14 -14.26
CA VAL A 105 -5.51 -37.34 -15.41
C VAL A 105 -5.84 -35.84 -15.26
N SER A 106 -6.76 -35.46 -14.37
CA SER A 106 -7.20 -34.07 -14.19
C SER A 106 -7.11 -33.61 -12.74
N CYS A 107 -6.39 -32.51 -12.50
CA CYS A 107 -6.24 -31.88 -11.19
C CYS A 107 -7.56 -31.22 -10.74
N PRO A 108 -8.15 -31.60 -9.58
CA PRO A 108 -9.40 -31.01 -9.09
C PRO A 108 -9.36 -29.49 -8.90
N LEU A 109 -8.20 -28.92 -8.55
CA LEU A 109 -8.01 -27.47 -8.46
C LEU A 109 -8.14 -26.80 -9.82
N ILE A 110 -7.45 -27.31 -10.86
CA ILE A 110 -7.52 -26.76 -12.22
C ILE A 110 -8.92 -26.92 -12.79
N ALA A 111 -9.56 -28.08 -12.56
CA ALA A 111 -10.94 -28.29 -12.94
C ALA A 111 -11.88 -27.26 -12.29
N SER A 112 -11.73 -26.99 -10.98
CA SER A 112 -12.57 -26.02 -10.28
C SER A 112 -12.37 -24.58 -10.78
N LEU A 113 -11.12 -24.16 -11.01
CA LEU A 113 -10.83 -22.82 -11.53
C LEU A 113 -11.35 -22.58 -12.96
N ARG A 114 -11.48 -23.64 -13.77
CA ARG A 114 -12.09 -23.55 -15.11
C ARG A 114 -13.62 -23.46 -15.06
N GLN A 115 -14.23 -23.83 -13.95
CA GLN A 115 -15.69 -23.88 -13.75
C GLN A 115 -16.21 -22.68 -12.96
N THR A 116 -15.37 -22.08 -12.12
CA THR A 116 -15.74 -20.97 -11.23
C THR A 116 -15.27 -19.63 -11.82
N GLN A 117 -16.24 -18.76 -12.13
CA GLN A 117 -16.00 -17.31 -12.24
C GLN A 117 -15.61 -16.79 -10.84
N PRO A 118 -14.61 -15.89 -10.72
CA PRO A 118 -14.10 -15.42 -9.43
C PRO A 118 -15.23 -14.90 -8.53
N PRO A 119 -15.11 -15.08 -7.19
CA PRO A 119 -16.04 -14.44 -6.26
C PRO A 119 -16.00 -12.94 -6.53
N ALA A 120 -17.14 -12.36 -6.89
CA ALA A 120 -17.27 -10.94 -7.15
C ALA A 120 -16.78 -10.19 -5.90
N ALA A 121 -15.73 -9.39 -6.08
CA ALA A 121 -15.29 -8.43 -5.07
C ALA A 121 -16.45 -7.45 -4.81
N PRO A 122 -16.66 -7.02 -3.55
CA PRO A 122 -17.58 -5.92 -3.25
C PRO A 122 -17.10 -4.61 -3.88
#